data_AF-A0A7W5H0W9-F1
#
_entry.id   AF-A0A7W5H0W9-F1
#
_cell.length_a   1.000
_cell.length_b   1.000
_cell.length_c   1.000
_cell.angle_alpha   90.00
_cell.angle_beta   90.00
_cell.angle_gamma   90.00
#
_symmetry.space_group_name_H-M   'P 1'
#
loop_
_entity.id
_entity.type
_entity.pdbx_description
1 polymer ?
#
loop_
_entity_poly.entity_id
_entity_poly.type
_entity_poly.pdbx_seq_one_letter_code
_entity_poly.pdbx_strand_id
1 'polypeptide(L)'
;MNDADLAALTSSDLDIVSETKDNVRLLARAWGGEPRFAGMDDHTPNIAVIDLERPGWSPDGSHLIVDVMGDVYGATAHQLITWSEMIEITLENGQTVCLRVVVPEMLLWTRIANLYMRRMGPIAVQRELRRTKVLCQIVSEHLENLAQETMVDPSLRRIALKHASLVYQWIAKQNCTRKVLARHPELIDPYLSAVPRTPFWPTDLLEHGLPNWQNWLIARVESIIRHQGNRRGEKEMSMSSF
;
A
#
# COMPACT_ATOMS: atom_id res chain seq x y z
N MET A 1 -15.21 -11.06 -2.68
CA MET A 1 -14.08 -10.85 -3.60
C MET A 1 -14.19 -11.85 -4.75
N ASN A 2 -14.02 -11.45 -6.03
CA ASN A 2 -14.15 -12.36 -7.18
C ASN A 2 -12.79 -12.98 -7.57
N ASP A 3 -12.78 -14.05 -8.38
CA ASP A 3 -11.57 -14.79 -8.77
C ASP A 3 -10.49 -13.92 -9.41
N ALA A 4 -10.91 -12.90 -10.17
CA ALA A 4 -9.98 -12.02 -10.84
C ALA A 4 -9.39 -10.95 -9.90
N ASP A 5 -10.06 -10.65 -8.78
CA ASP A 5 -9.50 -9.83 -7.68
C ASP A 5 -8.51 -10.66 -6.86
N LEU A 6 -8.84 -11.93 -6.58
CA LEU A 6 -7.94 -12.86 -5.92
C LEU A 6 -6.67 -13.07 -6.74
N ALA A 7 -6.77 -13.32 -8.04
CA ALA A 7 -5.64 -13.45 -8.94
C ALA A 7 -4.80 -12.14 -9.05
N ALA A 8 -5.39 -10.98 -8.77
CA ALA A 8 -4.67 -9.72 -8.74
C ALA A 8 -3.87 -9.53 -7.43
N LEU A 9 -4.29 -10.20 -6.34
CA LEU A 9 -3.67 -10.17 -5.01
C LEU A 9 -2.62 -11.27 -4.83
N THR A 10 -2.75 -12.42 -5.49
CA THR A 10 -1.78 -13.52 -5.39
C THR A 10 -0.48 -13.14 -6.10
N SER A 11 0.58 -12.92 -5.32
CA SER A 11 1.96 -12.94 -5.79
C SER A 11 2.57 -14.29 -5.40
N SER A 12 3.32 -14.92 -6.30
CA SER A 12 4.16 -16.09 -5.98
C SER A 12 5.39 -15.72 -5.17
N ASP A 13 5.73 -14.43 -5.15
CA ASP A 13 7.03 -13.94 -4.68
C ASP A 13 6.89 -13.39 -3.26
N LEU A 14 7.87 -13.70 -2.41
CA LEU A 14 7.96 -13.19 -1.05
C LEU A 14 8.79 -11.90 -1.03
N ASP A 15 8.14 -10.78 -0.74
CA ASP A 15 8.78 -9.47 -0.57
C ASP A 15 9.15 -9.22 0.90
N ILE A 16 10.40 -8.84 1.16
CA ILE A 16 10.90 -8.45 2.48
C ILE A 16 11.47 -7.05 2.43
N VAL A 17 11.19 -6.23 3.43
CA VAL A 17 11.78 -4.89 3.53
C VAL A 17 13.03 -4.91 4.40
N SER A 18 14.10 -4.27 3.93
CA SER A 18 15.33 -4.06 4.70
C SER A 18 15.98 -2.71 4.39
N GLU A 19 16.52 -2.05 5.42
CA GLU A 19 17.21 -0.76 5.27
C GLU A 19 18.65 -0.91 4.75
N THR A 20 19.31 -2.04 5.01
CA THR A 20 20.76 -2.16 4.77
C THR A 20 21.13 -3.49 4.13
N LYS A 21 22.20 -3.47 3.32
CA LYS A 21 22.80 -4.67 2.74
C LYS A 21 23.31 -5.64 3.82
N ASP A 22 23.75 -5.13 4.97
CA ASP A 22 24.21 -5.98 6.08
C ASP A 22 23.07 -6.77 6.72
N ASN A 23 21.89 -6.16 6.88
CA ASN A 23 20.69 -6.87 7.31
C ASN A 23 20.30 -7.97 6.31
N VAL A 24 20.44 -7.72 5.00
CA VAL A 24 20.23 -8.75 3.97
C VAL A 24 21.21 -9.91 4.13
N ARG A 25 22.50 -9.63 4.35
CA ARG A 25 23.51 -10.69 4.56
C ARG A 25 23.18 -11.53 5.79
N LEU A 26 22.76 -10.88 6.88
CA LEU A 26 22.35 -11.56 8.11
C LEU A 26 21.13 -12.46 7.86
N LEU A 27 20.12 -11.94 7.14
CA LEU A 27 18.92 -12.68 6.78
C LEU A 27 19.22 -13.89 5.90
N ALA A 28 19.98 -13.70 4.82
CA ALA A 28 20.37 -14.77 3.90
C ALA A 28 21.14 -15.87 4.63
N ARG A 29 22.10 -15.49 5.49
CA ARG A 29 22.85 -16.45 6.32
C ARG A 29 21.94 -17.22 7.28
N ALA A 30 21.00 -16.54 7.94
CA ALA A 30 20.06 -17.18 8.86
C ALA A 30 19.15 -18.20 8.16
N TRP A 31 18.83 -17.94 6.89
CA TRP A 31 17.97 -18.80 6.08
C TRP A 31 18.74 -19.88 5.29
N GLY A 32 20.07 -19.78 5.27
CA GLY A 32 20.94 -20.67 4.50
C GLY A 32 20.90 -20.41 3.00
N GLY A 33 20.65 -19.16 2.60
CA GLY A 33 20.64 -18.71 1.21
C GLY A 33 21.81 -17.82 0.84
N GLU A 34 21.90 -17.49 -0.45
CA GLU A 34 22.93 -16.60 -1.00
C GLU A 34 22.31 -15.28 -1.46
N PRO A 35 22.76 -14.11 -0.94
CA PRO A 35 22.24 -12.82 -1.35
C PRO A 35 22.92 -12.33 -2.63
N ARG A 36 22.12 -11.98 -3.63
CA ARG A 36 22.54 -11.26 -4.83
C ARG A 36 22.11 -9.81 -4.73
N PHE A 37 23.07 -8.90 -4.62
CA PHE A 37 22.79 -7.47 -4.51
C PHE A 37 22.59 -6.84 -5.89
N ALA A 38 21.61 -5.95 -5.99
CA ALA A 38 21.38 -5.16 -7.19
C ALA A 38 22.61 -4.31 -7.53
N GLY A 39 23.00 -4.34 -8.81
CA GLY A 39 24.06 -3.52 -9.40
C GLY A 39 23.58 -2.10 -9.73
N MET A 40 24.48 -1.24 -10.21
CA MET A 40 24.12 0.16 -10.58
C MET A 40 23.14 0.24 -11.75
N ASP A 41 23.09 -0.79 -12.60
CA ASP A 41 22.25 -0.84 -13.79
C ASP A 41 20.88 -1.52 -13.55
N ASP A 42 20.67 -2.06 -12.34
CA ASP A 42 19.39 -2.66 -11.98
C ASP A 42 18.39 -1.55 -11.63
N HIS A 43 17.41 -1.33 -12.50
CA HIS A 43 16.34 -0.34 -12.30
C HIS A 43 15.20 -0.84 -11.40
N THR A 44 15.45 -1.88 -10.58
CA THR A 44 14.46 -2.45 -9.67
C THR A 44 14.55 -1.77 -8.28
N PRO A 45 13.43 -1.66 -7.55
CA PRO A 45 13.43 -1.15 -6.17
C PRO A 45 14.05 -2.12 -5.15
N ASN A 46 14.50 -3.29 -5.61
CA ASN A 46 15.04 -4.38 -4.80
C ASN A 46 16.51 -4.05 -4.51
N ILE A 47 16.91 -4.04 -3.23
CA ILE A 47 18.32 -3.90 -2.85
C ILE A 47 19.10 -5.21 -3.03
N ALA A 48 18.38 -6.33 -2.97
CA ALA A 48 18.92 -7.66 -3.18
C ALA A 48 17.81 -8.66 -3.50
N VAL A 49 18.24 -9.84 -3.95
CA VAL A 49 17.44 -11.05 -4.03
C VAL A 49 18.15 -12.11 -3.20
N ILE A 50 17.42 -12.91 -2.42
CA ILE A 50 17.97 -14.07 -1.72
C ILE A 50 17.46 -15.32 -2.41
N ASP A 51 18.38 -16.12 -2.93
CA ASP A 51 18.07 -17.44 -3.47
C ASP A 51 18.12 -18.48 -2.33
N LEU A 52 17.02 -19.18 -2.13
CA LEU A 52 16.90 -20.25 -1.15
C LEU A 52 16.77 -21.59 -1.87
N GLU A 53 17.86 -22.36 -1.85
CA GLU A 53 17.89 -23.74 -2.33
C GLU A 53 17.21 -24.68 -1.32
N ARG A 54 15.87 -24.65 -1.29
CA ARG A 54 15.06 -25.55 -0.46
C ARG A 54 14.05 -26.32 -1.30
N PRO A 55 14.41 -27.54 -1.74
CA PRO A 55 13.50 -28.41 -2.49
C PRO A 55 12.18 -28.60 -1.71
N GLY A 56 11.05 -28.35 -2.37
CA GLY A 56 9.71 -28.51 -1.80
C GLY A 56 9.12 -27.29 -1.09
N TRP A 57 9.83 -26.16 -1.04
CA TRP A 57 9.30 -24.89 -0.50
C TRP A 57 8.61 -24.02 -1.56
N SER A 58 8.88 -24.26 -2.84
CA SER A 58 8.14 -23.68 -3.97
C SER A 58 7.06 -24.65 -4.46
N PRO A 59 5.89 -24.16 -4.93
CA PRO A 59 4.87 -24.98 -5.58
C PRO A 59 5.36 -25.82 -6.78
N ASP A 60 6.45 -25.40 -7.43
CA ASP A 60 7.06 -26.11 -8.57
C ASP A 60 8.26 -26.99 -8.18
N GLY A 61 8.58 -27.11 -6.88
CA GLY A 61 9.70 -27.89 -6.37
C GLY A 61 11.08 -27.25 -6.59
N SER A 62 11.15 -26.02 -7.13
CA SER A 62 12.39 -25.28 -7.37
C SER A 62 12.69 -24.22 -6.30
N HIS A 63 13.74 -23.42 -6.53
CA HIS A 63 14.32 -22.43 -5.64
C HIS A 63 13.28 -21.40 -5.20
N LEU A 64 13.27 -21.04 -3.92
CA LEU A 64 12.44 -19.93 -3.45
C LEU A 64 13.23 -18.63 -3.60
N ILE A 65 12.76 -17.76 -4.49
CA ILE A 65 13.33 -16.43 -4.71
C ILE A 65 12.63 -15.44 -3.77
N VAL A 66 13.41 -14.78 -2.91
CA VAL A 66 12.91 -13.76 -1.99
C VAL A 66 13.45 -12.41 -2.43
N ASP A 67 12.55 -11.49 -2.75
CA ASP A 67 12.89 -10.13 -3.11
C ASP A 67 13.08 -9.30 -1.84
N VAL A 68 14.25 -8.66 -1.72
CA VAL A 68 14.55 -7.76 -0.60
C VAL A 68 14.48 -6.32 -1.07
N MET A 69 13.43 -5.64 -0.64
CA MET A 69 13.05 -4.28 -0.97
C MET A 69 13.77 -3.28 -0.06
N GLY A 70 14.29 -2.20 -0.66
CA GLY A 70 14.76 -1.02 0.07
C GLY A 70 13.68 0.05 0.11
N ASP A 71 14.04 1.25 -0.33
CA ASP A 71 13.06 2.32 -0.54
C ASP A 71 12.17 1.98 -1.74
N VAL A 72 10.88 2.27 -1.60
CA VAL A 72 9.89 2.09 -2.67
C VAL A 72 9.23 3.42 -2.98
N TYR A 73 8.49 3.51 -4.09
CA TYR A 73 7.75 4.73 -4.40
C TYR A 73 6.80 5.10 -3.26
N GLY A 74 6.96 6.31 -2.74
CA GLY A 74 6.16 6.86 -1.65
C GLY A 74 6.74 6.62 -0.26
N ALA A 75 7.48 5.54 0.00
CA ALA A 75 7.91 5.20 1.36
C ALA A 75 9.37 4.76 1.43
N THR A 76 10.08 5.20 2.46
CA THR A 76 11.41 4.66 2.78
C THR A 76 11.28 3.29 3.45
N ALA A 77 12.33 2.47 3.37
CA ALA A 77 12.41 1.20 4.09
C ALA A 77 12.14 1.40 5.60
N HIS A 78 12.70 2.48 6.16
CA HIS A 78 12.47 2.87 7.55
C HIS A 78 10.99 3.08 7.88
N GLN A 79 10.25 3.77 7.01
CA GLN A 79 8.82 4.02 7.21
C GLN A 79 8.01 2.73 7.14
N LEU A 80 8.33 1.84 6.18
CA LEU A 80 7.66 0.55 6.06
C LEU A 80 7.90 -0.34 7.29
N ILE A 81 9.13 -0.37 7.82
CA ILE A 81 9.47 -1.10 9.04
C ILE A 81 8.79 -0.47 10.26
N THR A 82 8.77 0.86 10.36
CA THR A 82 8.13 1.58 11.48
C THR A 82 6.63 1.31 11.55
N TRP A 83 6.00 1.13 10.40
CA TRP A 83 4.57 0.83 10.25
C TRP A 83 4.35 -0.65 9.90
N SER A 84 5.03 -1.52 10.63
CA SER A 84 4.81 -2.95 10.57
C SER A 84 4.35 -3.48 11.92
N GLU A 85 3.53 -4.52 11.88
CA GLU A 85 2.93 -5.13 13.05
C GLU A 85 3.28 -6.61 13.11
N MET A 86 3.35 -7.12 14.34
CA MET A 86 3.51 -8.56 14.55
C MET A 86 2.14 -9.22 14.38
N ILE A 87 2.03 -10.13 13.43
CA ILE A 87 0.91 -11.06 13.32
C ILE A 87 1.35 -12.43 13.84
N GLU A 88 0.44 -13.12 14.51
CA GLU A 88 0.64 -14.48 14.98
C GLU A 88 -0.20 -15.42 14.13
N ILE A 89 0.46 -16.42 13.54
CA ILE A 89 -0.18 -17.45 12.72
C ILE A 89 0.02 -18.78 13.41
N THR A 90 -1.07 -19.39 13.87
CA THR A 90 -1.04 -20.75 14.41
C THR A 90 -1.29 -21.73 13.27
N LEU A 91 -0.27 -22.53 12.96
CA LEU A 91 -0.31 -23.57 11.95
C LEU A 91 -1.13 -24.78 12.42
N GLU A 92 -1.58 -25.63 11.50
CA GLU A 92 -2.40 -26.81 11.79
C GLU A 92 -1.72 -27.81 12.75
N ASN A 93 -0.38 -27.83 12.77
CA ASN A 93 0.41 -28.65 13.68
C ASN A 93 0.52 -28.06 15.11
N GLY A 94 -0.18 -26.94 15.39
CA GLY A 94 -0.16 -26.24 16.67
C GLY A 94 1.04 -25.30 16.87
N GLN A 95 1.94 -25.18 15.89
CA GLN A 95 3.06 -24.24 15.96
C GLN A 95 2.58 -22.81 15.67
N THR A 96 2.89 -21.89 16.58
CA THR A 96 2.68 -20.45 16.33
C THR A 96 3.91 -19.84 15.70
N VAL A 97 3.73 -19.12 14.59
CA VAL A 97 4.74 -18.34 13.90
C VAL A 97 4.38 -16.87 14.00
N CYS A 98 5.31 -16.06 14.48
CA CYS A 98 5.15 -14.61 14.54
C CYS A 98 5.82 -13.98 13.31
N LEU A 99 5.06 -13.28 12.48
CA LEU A 99 5.57 -12.56 11.31
C LEU A 99 5.41 -11.06 11.52
N ARG A 100 6.40 -10.28 11.12
CA ARG A 100 6.26 -8.82 11.07
C ARG A 100 5.83 -8.41 9.67
N VAL A 101 4.62 -7.86 9.55
CA VAL A 101 4.02 -7.49 8.26
C VAL A 101 3.77 -5.99 8.20
N VAL A 102 3.97 -5.40 7.03
CA VAL A 102 3.66 -3.98 6.80
C VAL A 102 2.14 -3.80 6.83
N VAL A 103 1.67 -2.77 7.55
CA VAL A 103 0.23 -2.48 7.69
C VAL A 103 -0.37 -2.11 6.33
N PRO A 104 -1.62 -2.49 6.04
CA PRO A 104 -2.21 -2.33 4.71
C PRO A 104 -2.33 -0.86 4.28
N GLU A 105 -2.44 0.10 5.20
CA GLU A 105 -2.48 1.53 4.91
C GLU A 105 -1.19 2.01 4.25
N MET A 106 -0.03 1.52 4.72
CA MET A 106 1.25 1.84 4.10
C MET A 106 1.37 1.22 2.72
N LEU A 107 0.82 0.02 2.52
CA LEU A 107 0.74 -0.58 1.20
C LEU A 107 -0.16 0.26 0.27
N LEU A 108 -1.29 0.77 0.77
CA LEU A 108 -2.18 1.65 -0.01
C LEU A 108 -1.45 2.90 -0.49
N TRP A 109 -0.69 3.52 0.40
CA TRP A 109 0.15 4.67 0.07
C TRP A 109 1.16 4.38 -1.05
N THR A 110 1.91 3.29 -0.94
CA THR A 110 2.93 2.94 -1.95
C THR A 110 2.32 2.60 -3.31
N ARG A 111 1.14 1.96 -3.35
CA ARG A 111 0.39 1.70 -4.60
C ARG A 111 -0.09 2.98 -5.26
N ILE A 112 -0.60 3.94 -4.48
CA ILE A 112 -0.95 5.27 -4.98
C ILE A 112 0.29 6.00 -5.52
N ALA A 113 1.42 5.91 -4.81
CA ALA A 113 2.66 6.50 -5.27
C ALA A 113 3.17 5.84 -6.57
N ASN A 114 3.02 4.53 -6.74
CA ASN A 114 3.33 3.84 -8.01
C ASN A 114 2.53 4.43 -9.18
N LEU A 115 1.21 4.59 -9.03
CA LEU A 115 0.33 5.20 -10.05
C LEU A 115 0.76 6.63 -10.44
N TYR A 116 1.43 7.34 -9.53
CA TYR A 116 1.90 8.69 -9.78
C TYR A 116 3.32 8.76 -10.36
N MET A 117 4.24 7.99 -9.79
CA MET A 117 5.69 8.14 -9.99
C MET A 117 6.27 7.11 -10.96
N ARG A 118 5.73 5.90 -10.97
CA ARG A 118 6.25 4.82 -11.83
C ARG A 118 5.75 4.99 -13.25
N ARG A 119 6.66 4.94 -14.22
CA ARG A 119 6.29 4.87 -15.64
C ARG A 119 5.70 3.49 -15.91
N MET A 120 4.41 3.45 -16.20
CA MET A 120 3.66 2.22 -16.46
C MET A 120 2.93 2.32 -17.80
N GLY A 121 2.95 1.24 -18.57
CA GLY A 121 2.11 1.10 -19.76
C GLY A 121 0.63 0.95 -19.39
N PRO A 122 -0.31 1.11 -20.35
CA PRO A 122 -1.75 1.14 -20.07
C PRO A 122 -2.27 -0.10 -19.33
N ILE A 123 -1.81 -1.29 -19.72
CA ILE A 123 -2.21 -2.56 -19.09
C ILE A 123 -1.74 -2.61 -17.62
N ALA A 124 -0.51 -2.18 -17.35
CA ALA A 124 0.05 -2.15 -16.00
C ALA A 124 -0.67 -1.13 -15.11
N VAL A 125 -1.05 0.03 -15.67
CA VAL A 125 -1.89 1.03 -14.98
C VAL A 125 -3.23 0.41 -14.59
N GLN A 126 -3.93 -0.26 -15.51
CA GLN A 126 -5.22 -0.89 -15.21
C GLN A 126 -5.12 -1.95 -14.11
N ARG A 127 -4.06 -2.78 -14.14
CA ARG A 127 -3.79 -3.75 -13.08
C ARG A 127 -3.53 -3.06 -11.73
N GLU A 128 -2.74 -1.99 -11.70
CA GLU A 128 -2.43 -1.26 -10.47
C GLU A 128 -3.65 -0.52 -9.91
N LEU A 129 -4.52 0.03 -10.77
CA LEU A 129 -5.80 0.60 -10.37
C LEU A 129 -6.69 -0.44 -9.69
N ARG A 130 -6.82 -1.64 -10.29
CA ARG A 130 -7.58 -2.74 -9.70
C ARG A 130 -7.03 -3.14 -8.32
N ARG A 131 -5.72 -3.37 -8.23
CA ARG A 131 -5.05 -3.70 -6.96
C ARG A 131 -5.27 -2.62 -5.91
N THR A 132 -5.20 -1.35 -6.30
CA THR A 132 -5.46 -0.22 -5.39
C THR A 132 -6.89 -0.23 -4.86
N LYS A 133 -7.89 -0.53 -5.70
CA LYS A 133 -9.30 -0.65 -5.27
C LYS A 133 -9.49 -1.76 -4.24
N VAL A 134 -8.92 -2.94 -4.52
CA VAL A 134 -8.98 -4.08 -3.60
C VAL A 134 -8.25 -3.74 -2.29
N LEU A 135 -7.11 -3.07 -2.36
CA LEU A 135 -6.38 -2.66 -1.17
C LEU A 135 -7.13 -1.63 -0.32
N CYS A 136 -7.93 -0.74 -0.92
CA CYS A 136 -8.84 0.11 -0.15
C CYS A 136 -9.85 -0.72 0.66
N GLN A 137 -10.34 -1.85 0.12
CA GLN A 137 -11.25 -2.75 0.84
C GLN A 137 -10.52 -3.45 1.99
N ILE A 138 -9.31 -3.96 1.75
CA ILE A 138 -8.47 -4.58 2.78
C ILE A 138 -8.17 -3.58 3.92
N VAL A 139 -7.84 -2.34 3.58
CA VAL A 139 -7.63 -1.26 4.56
C VAL A 139 -8.92 -0.99 5.34
N SER A 140 -10.07 -0.96 4.67
CA SER A 140 -11.36 -0.78 5.34
C SER A 140 -11.64 -1.89 6.35
N GLU A 141 -11.46 -3.16 5.97
CA GLU A 141 -11.67 -4.31 6.85
C GLU A 141 -10.68 -4.30 8.02
N HIS A 142 -9.41 -4.01 7.76
CA HIS A 142 -8.40 -3.91 8.82
C HIS A 142 -8.72 -2.79 9.82
N LEU A 143 -9.08 -1.60 9.34
CA LEU A 143 -9.45 -0.47 10.19
C LEU A 143 -10.75 -0.72 10.97
N GLU A 144 -11.72 -1.42 10.39
CA GLU A 144 -12.92 -1.85 11.10
C GLU A 144 -12.59 -2.83 12.22
N ASN A 145 -11.75 -3.84 11.95
CA ASN A 145 -11.32 -4.80 12.97
C ASN A 145 -10.57 -4.10 14.12
N LEU A 146 -9.64 -3.20 13.80
CA LEU A 146 -8.95 -2.39 14.82
C LEU A 146 -9.95 -1.55 15.63
N ALA A 147 -10.97 -0.96 15.00
CA ALA A 147 -12.01 -0.21 15.70
C ALA A 147 -12.81 -1.11 16.66
N GLN A 148 -13.21 -2.30 16.20
CA GLN A 148 -13.92 -3.31 17.01
C GLN A 148 -13.08 -3.75 18.21
N GLU A 149 -11.80 -4.01 18.01
CA GLU A 149 -10.88 -4.40 19.09
C GLU A 149 -10.82 -3.36 20.21
N THR A 150 -11.00 -2.06 19.89
CA THR A 150 -11.06 -1.01 20.93
C THR A 150 -12.24 -1.14 21.89
N MET A 151 -13.29 -1.89 21.51
CA MET A 151 -14.40 -2.20 22.41
C MET A 151 -14.01 -3.23 23.46
N VAL A 152 -13.14 -4.17 23.09
CA VAL A 152 -12.65 -5.24 23.97
C VAL A 152 -11.48 -4.72 24.81
N ASP A 153 -10.56 -3.99 24.18
CA ASP A 153 -9.42 -3.36 24.82
C ASP A 153 -9.37 -1.86 24.49
N PRO A 154 -9.91 -0.99 25.37
CA PRO A 154 -9.88 0.46 25.18
C PRO A 154 -8.49 1.07 25.04
N SER A 155 -7.42 0.38 25.48
CA SER A 155 -6.04 0.86 25.34
C SER A 155 -5.60 0.93 23.87
N LEU A 156 -6.19 0.09 23.01
CA LEU A 156 -5.93 0.06 21.57
C LEU A 156 -6.51 1.26 20.82
N ARG A 157 -7.39 2.05 21.45
CA ARG A 157 -8.03 3.21 20.81
C ARG A 157 -7.03 4.17 20.17
N ARG A 158 -5.92 4.45 20.84
CA ARG A 158 -4.87 5.34 20.29
C ARG A 158 -4.23 4.75 19.04
N ILE A 159 -4.03 3.43 18.99
CA ILE A 159 -3.43 2.73 17.86
C ILE A 159 -4.41 2.73 16.69
N ALA A 160 -5.67 2.31 16.91
CA ALA A 160 -6.70 2.30 15.88
C ALA A 160 -6.90 3.70 15.24
N LEU A 161 -6.97 4.76 16.07
CA LEU A 161 -7.07 6.14 15.56
C LEU A 161 -5.81 6.59 14.82
N LYS A 162 -4.62 6.16 15.26
CA LYS A 162 -3.36 6.43 14.56
C LYS A 162 -3.40 5.81 13.16
N HIS A 163 -3.85 4.58 13.01
CA HIS A 163 -3.97 3.90 11.71
C HIS A 163 -4.99 4.59 10.81
N ALA A 164 -6.19 4.90 11.32
CA ALA A 164 -7.16 5.67 10.56
C ALA A 164 -6.58 7.03 10.12
N SER A 165 -5.89 7.75 11.01
CA SER A 165 -5.28 9.06 10.71
C SER A 165 -4.18 8.98 9.65
N LEU A 166 -3.50 7.84 9.52
CA LEU A 166 -2.55 7.60 8.44
C LEU A 166 -3.26 7.76 7.09
N VAL A 167 -4.44 7.17 6.92
CA VAL A 167 -5.24 7.27 5.68
C VAL A 167 -5.80 8.68 5.48
N TYR A 168 -6.58 9.18 6.43
CA TYR A 168 -7.37 10.40 6.21
C TYR A 168 -6.60 11.70 6.46
N GLN A 169 -5.53 11.71 7.27
CA GLN A 169 -4.72 12.92 7.50
C GLN A 169 -3.39 12.91 6.76
N TRP A 170 -2.71 11.77 6.70
CA TRP A 170 -1.38 11.72 6.11
C TRP A 170 -1.44 11.42 4.62
N ILE A 171 -1.86 10.21 4.22
CA ILE A 171 -1.94 9.74 2.82
C ILE A 171 -2.79 10.71 1.98
N ALA A 172 -3.94 11.16 2.49
CA ALA A 172 -4.83 12.06 1.75
C ALA A 172 -4.21 13.44 1.46
N LYS A 173 -3.29 13.93 2.31
CA LYS A 173 -2.62 15.23 2.12
C LYS A 173 -1.48 15.18 1.12
N GLN A 174 -1.04 13.98 0.76
CA GLN A 174 0.05 13.80 -0.17
C GLN A 174 -0.32 14.30 -1.56
N ASN A 175 0.67 14.87 -2.25
CA ASN A 175 0.43 15.47 -3.57
C ASN A 175 0.11 14.39 -4.61
N CYS A 176 0.81 13.26 -4.57
CA CYS A 176 0.56 12.13 -5.47
C CYS A 176 -0.86 11.59 -5.30
N THR A 177 -1.35 11.38 -4.08
CA THR A 177 -2.73 10.92 -3.82
C THR A 177 -3.76 11.78 -4.52
N ARG A 178 -3.73 13.10 -4.28
CA ARG A 178 -4.70 14.03 -4.87
C ARG A 178 -4.61 14.07 -6.39
N LYS A 179 -3.40 13.96 -6.96
CA LYS A 179 -3.20 13.92 -8.42
C LYS A 179 -3.63 12.60 -9.04
N VAL A 180 -3.44 11.48 -8.35
CA VAL A 180 -3.89 10.15 -8.78
C VAL A 180 -5.41 10.11 -8.78
N LEU A 181 -6.06 10.54 -7.69
CA LEU A 181 -7.53 10.63 -7.63
C LEU A 181 -8.11 11.57 -8.70
N ALA A 182 -7.43 12.67 -9.00
CA ALA A 182 -7.84 13.57 -10.10
C ALA A 182 -7.67 12.93 -11.49
N ARG A 183 -6.64 12.10 -11.68
CA ARG A 183 -6.37 11.40 -12.95
C ARG A 183 -7.27 10.16 -13.13
N HIS A 184 -7.64 9.54 -12.02
CA HIS A 184 -8.41 8.30 -11.94
C HIS A 184 -9.59 8.49 -10.97
N PRO A 185 -10.64 9.24 -11.35
CA PRO A 185 -11.78 9.52 -10.48
C PRO A 185 -12.49 8.26 -9.98
N GLU A 186 -12.38 7.14 -10.71
CA GLU A 186 -12.88 5.82 -10.31
C GLU A 186 -12.25 5.26 -9.03
N LEU A 187 -11.19 5.89 -8.49
CA LEU A 187 -10.59 5.58 -7.20
C LEU A 187 -11.11 6.43 -6.04
N ILE A 188 -11.87 7.50 -6.30
CA ILE A 188 -12.34 8.42 -5.26
C ILE A 188 -13.20 7.66 -4.24
N ASP A 189 -14.29 7.03 -4.67
CA ASP A 189 -15.19 6.34 -3.75
C ASP A 189 -14.48 5.19 -3.01
N PRO A 190 -13.74 4.28 -3.68
CA PRO A 190 -12.94 3.27 -2.98
C PRO A 190 -12.01 3.85 -1.93
N TYR A 191 -11.31 4.94 -2.23
CA TYR A 191 -10.38 5.58 -1.30
C TYR A 191 -11.10 6.23 -0.11
N LEU A 192 -12.22 6.91 -0.34
CA LEU A 192 -13.01 7.50 0.74
C LEU A 192 -13.62 6.43 1.66
N SER A 193 -13.97 5.27 1.11
CA SER A 193 -14.46 4.12 1.86
C SER A 193 -13.36 3.34 2.59
N ALA A 194 -12.07 3.60 2.31
CA ALA A 194 -10.98 2.91 3.00
C ALA A 194 -10.97 3.19 4.51
N VAL A 195 -11.52 4.32 4.96
CA VAL A 195 -11.83 4.53 6.38
C VAL A 195 -13.34 4.29 6.59
N PRO A 196 -13.73 3.14 7.16
CA PRO A 196 -15.12 2.73 7.20
C PRO A 196 -15.93 3.62 8.15
N ARG A 197 -17.19 3.86 7.80
CA ARG A 197 -18.19 4.42 8.72
C ARG A 197 -18.78 3.28 9.55
N THR A 198 -18.07 2.92 10.62
CA THR A 198 -18.47 1.85 11.53
C THR A 198 -18.84 2.42 12.91
N PRO A 199 -19.85 1.88 13.63
CA PRO A 199 -20.26 2.40 14.94
C PRO A 199 -19.19 2.25 16.03
N PHE A 200 -18.10 1.52 15.75
CA PHE A 200 -16.99 1.32 16.67
C PHE A 200 -16.05 2.53 16.76
N TRP A 201 -16.17 3.47 15.83
CA TRP A 201 -15.41 4.72 15.90
C TRP A 201 -15.97 5.69 16.95
N PRO A 202 -15.12 6.55 17.54
CA PRO A 202 -15.60 7.67 18.34
C PRO A 202 -16.58 8.55 17.55
N THR A 203 -17.63 9.01 18.22
CA THR A 203 -18.68 9.87 17.63
C THR A 203 -18.10 11.09 16.92
N ASP A 204 -17.14 11.80 17.54
CA ASP A 204 -16.48 12.97 16.94
C ASP A 204 -15.81 12.66 15.59
N LEU A 205 -15.23 11.46 15.44
CA LEU A 205 -14.63 11.03 14.18
C LEU A 205 -15.72 10.82 13.12
N LEU A 206 -16.83 10.18 13.47
CA LEU A 206 -17.93 9.88 12.55
C LEU A 206 -18.70 11.14 12.12
N GLU A 207 -19.00 12.03 13.05
CA GLU A 207 -19.85 13.21 12.83
C GLU A 207 -19.08 14.39 12.23
N HIS A 208 -17.78 14.52 12.55
CA HIS A 208 -16.98 15.67 12.15
C HIS A 208 -15.72 15.28 11.39
N GLY A 209 -14.92 14.35 11.92
CA GLY A 209 -13.63 14.00 11.34
C GLY A 209 -13.72 13.50 9.90
N LEU A 210 -14.45 12.40 9.68
CA LEU A 210 -14.58 11.78 8.35
C LEU A 210 -15.34 12.67 7.36
N PRO A 211 -16.50 13.27 7.68
CA PRO A 211 -17.20 14.15 6.74
C PRO A 211 -16.35 15.35 6.32
N ASN A 212 -15.67 16.00 7.26
CA ASN A 212 -14.82 17.16 6.94
C ASN A 212 -13.65 16.78 6.04
N TRP A 213 -13.01 15.64 6.33
CA TRP A 213 -11.95 15.11 5.47
C TRP A 213 -12.46 14.75 4.07
N GLN A 214 -13.57 14.02 3.96
CA GLN A 214 -14.17 13.61 2.68
C GLN A 214 -14.46 14.85 1.82
N ASN A 215 -15.16 15.84 2.39
CA ASN A 215 -15.49 17.10 1.71
C ASN A 215 -14.23 17.87 1.28
N TRP A 216 -13.24 17.97 2.17
CA TRP A 216 -11.97 18.62 1.85
C TRP A 216 -11.23 17.93 0.70
N LEU A 217 -11.16 16.59 0.71
CA LEU A 217 -10.44 15.83 -0.31
C LEU A 217 -11.14 15.94 -1.66
N ILE A 218 -12.46 15.78 -1.71
CA ILE A 218 -13.27 15.94 -2.92
C ILE A 218 -13.05 17.33 -3.52
N ALA A 219 -13.25 18.39 -2.72
CA ALA A 219 -13.06 19.76 -3.20
C ALA A 219 -11.64 20.00 -3.74
N ARG A 220 -10.63 19.38 -3.11
CA ARG A 220 -9.25 19.50 -3.57
C ARG A 220 -8.99 18.74 -4.88
N VAL A 221 -9.55 17.55 -5.04
CA VAL A 221 -9.44 16.75 -6.27
C VAL A 221 -10.17 17.44 -7.43
N GLU A 222 -11.39 17.92 -7.21
CA GLU A 222 -12.17 18.68 -8.20
C GLU A 222 -11.45 19.95 -8.64
N SER A 223 -10.83 20.67 -7.71
CA SER A 223 -10.00 21.83 -8.03
C SER A 223 -8.86 21.46 -8.98
N ILE A 224 -8.19 20.33 -8.76
CA ILE A 224 -7.11 19.85 -9.64
C ILE A 224 -7.67 19.49 -11.03
N ILE A 225 -8.79 18.78 -11.09
CA ILE A 225 -9.45 18.40 -12.36
C ILE A 225 -9.78 19.66 -13.18
N ARG A 226 -10.40 20.66 -12.54
CA ARG A 226 -10.76 21.94 -13.19
C ARG A 226 -9.55 22.68 -13.74
N HIS A 227 -8.47 22.78 -12.96
CA HIS A 227 -7.23 23.44 -13.41
C HIS A 227 -6.58 22.70 -14.59
N GLN A 228 -6.65 21.36 -14.63
CA GLN A 228 -6.14 20.57 -15.75
C GLN A 228 -7.00 20.76 -17.00
N GLY A 229 -8.32 20.83 -16.86
CA GLY A 229 -9.25 21.12 -17.95
C GLY A 229 -8.97 22.47 -18.61
N ASN A 230 -8.86 23.54 -17.80
CA ASN A 230 -8.59 24.89 -18.31
C ASN A 230 -7.28 24.96 -19.10
N ARG A 231 -6.20 24.36 -18.57
CA ARG A 231 -4.89 24.32 -19.25
C ARG A 231 -4.90 23.53 -20.56
N ARG A 232 -5.76 22.52 -20.70
CA ARG A 232 -5.91 21.80 -21.97
C ARG A 232 -6.65 22.66 -23.00
N GLY A 233 -7.74 23.31 -22.59
CA GLY A 233 -8.47 24.24 -23.46
C GLY A 233 -7.60 25.38 -23.97
N GLU A 234 -6.77 25.99 -23.12
CA GLU A 234 -5.81 27.04 -23.50
C GLU A 234 -4.77 26.55 -24.53
N LYS A 235 -4.29 25.31 -24.39
CA LYS A 235 -3.36 24.69 -25.35
C LYS A 235 -4.01 24.38 -26.68
N GLU A 236 -5.24 23.89 -26.67
CA GLU A 236 -5.99 23.59 -27.89
C GLU A 236 -6.35 24.87 -28.65
N MET A 237 -6.74 25.94 -27.94
CA MET A 237 -6.99 27.26 -28.54
C MET A 237 -5.72 27.92 -29.11
N SER A 238 -4.57 27.77 -28.44
CA SER A 238 -3.30 28.32 -28.95
C SER A 238 -2.76 27.53 -30.15
N MET A 239 -3.06 26.22 -30.25
CA MET A 239 -2.69 25.41 -31.41
C MET A 239 -3.62 25.57 -32.63
N SER A 240 -4.89 25.93 -32.42
CA SER A 240 -5.84 26.19 -33.52
C SER A 240 -5.76 27.61 -34.09
N SER A 241 -4.92 28.46 -33.50
CA SER A 241 -4.67 29.84 -33.92
C SER A 241 -3.43 30.00 -34.83
N PHE A 242 -2.84 28.89 -35.29
CA PHE A 242 -1.70 28.83 -36.23
C PHE A 242 -2.09 28.16 -37.54
#